data_AF-A0A815ATP2-F1
#
_entry.id   AF-A0A815ATP2-F1
#
_cell.length_a   1.000
_cell.length_b   1.000
_cell.length_c   1.000
_cell.angle_alpha   90.00
_cell.angle_beta   90.00
_cell.angle_gamma   90.00
#
_symmetry.space_group_name_H-M   'P 1'
#
loop_
_entity.id
_entity.type
_entity.pdbx_description
1 polymer ?
#
loop_
_entity_poly.entity_id
_entity_poly.type
_entity_poly.pdbx_seq_one_letter_code
_entity_poly.pdbx_strand_id
1 'polypeptide(L)'
;MGLVESKETSIGNIKHIDVVSSWEHLTESGTETRLMNLLEDNANLSRQRAATALAPIIILIDGLVHSDPKRSDSPENLADNLILTAIESNEHQVTTYKDNIYKTLSKATTLATKAVQIELIAAAASGGLYFRYIDDIFLTINWPARHLFKQINRWNKFDKNIKLSENIGSTADFLDLHIENQDSQLFTTIYQKPSYEPYYLPFNSVHPLHMKKNIIFTMFLRTIRYCSTFQAHLNEREKLRMALLLSKYPNGIIDKQFDHVLSKFNIDQPLDFNNYNLIRQKIIETPIKERIPMDYGKTMFVHFTYCSNMRTFPVKFHILWNKYFGESPINEVLPVLGTRNVKNLQRQLTNTR
;
A
#
# COMPACT_ATOMS: atom_id res chain seq x y z
N MET A 1 -10.80 -67.28 13.92
CA MET A 1 -9.48 -67.56 14.53
C MET A 1 -8.58 -66.38 14.19
N GLY A 2 -8.21 -65.45 15.06
CA GLY A 2 -8.50 -65.23 16.47
C GLY A 2 -8.58 -63.73 16.76
N LEU A 3 -9.23 -63.42 17.88
CA LEU A 3 -9.41 -62.08 18.46
C LEU A 3 -8.09 -61.54 19.03
N VAL A 4 -7.85 -60.24 18.90
CA VAL A 4 -7.16 -59.45 19.93
C VAL A 4 -7.88 -58.10 20.04
N GLU A 5 -8.55 -57.91 21.18
CA GLU A 5 -9.17 -56.66 21.62
C GLU A 5 -8.11 -55.61 21.94
N SER A 6 -8.26 -54.39 21.42
CA SER A 6 -7.51 -53.23 21.90
C SER A 6 -8.39 -52.38 22.81
N LYS A 7 -8.02 -52.35 24.09
CA LYS A 7 -8.62 -51.53 25.15
C LYS A 7 -8.62 -50.05 24.78
N GLU A 8 -9.79 -49.42 24.89
CA GLU A 8 -9.91 -47.97 24.99
C GLU A 8 -9.25 -47.50 26.31
N THR A 9 -8.29 -46.59 26.20
CA THR A 9 -7.88 -45.72 27.32
C THR A 9 -7.94 -44.29 26.83
N SER A 10 -8.93 -43.57 27.36
CA SER A 10 -9.26 -42.19 27.05
C SER A 10 -8.35 -41.24 27.80
N ILE A 11 -7.38 -40.61 27.12
CA ILE A 11 -6.77 -39.34 27.55
C ILE A 11 -6.48 -38.48 26.30
N GLY A 12 -7.26 -37.41 26.12
CA GLY A 12 -6.87 -36.19 25.40
C GLY A 12 -6.64 -36.29 23.88
N ASN A 13 -7.71 -36.25 23.09
CA ASN A 13 -7.64 -36.04 21.65
C ASN A 13 -7.08 -34.65 21.29
N ILE A 14 -5.82 -34.57 20.88
CA ILE A 14 -5.35 -33.53 19.94
C ILE A 14 -5.02 -34.24 18.63
N LYS A 15 -5.93 -34.12 17.65
CA LYS A 15 -5.64 -34.55 16.27
C LYS A 15 -4.65 -33.56 15.65
N HIS A 16 -3.42 -34.02 15.42
CA HIS A 16 -2.53 -33.38 14.46
C HIS A 16 -3.09 -33.60 13.04
N ILE A 17 -3.46 -32.52 12.36
CA ILE A 17 -3.79 -32.55 10.93
C ILE A 17 -2.50 -32.27 10.18
N ASP A 18 -1.87 -33.32 9.67
CA ASP A 18 -0.80 -33.20 8.67
C ASP A 18 -1.44 -32.88 7.30
N VAL A 19 -1.33 -31.63 6.86
CA VAL A 19 -1.79 -31.17 5.54
C VAL A 19 -0.66 -31.37 4.52
N VAL A 20 -0.33 -32.62 4.20
CA VAL A 20 0.58 -32.93 3.06
C VAL A 20 0.10 -34.19 2.34
N SER A 21 -1.10 -34.16 1.74
CA SER A 21 -1.48 -35.08 0.65
C SER A 21 -2.89 -34.76 0.16
N SER A 22 -3.03 -33.88 -0.84
CA SER A 22 -4.18 -33.77 -1.79
C SER A 22 -4.36 -32.33 -2.29
N TRP A 23 -3.47 -31.84 -3.15
CA TRP A 23 -3.61 -30.49 -3.75
C TRP A 23 -3.49 -30.48 -5.29
N GLU A 24 -3.76 -31.60 -5.97
CA GLU A 24 -3.67 -31.66 -7.44
C GLU A 24 -5.03 -31.60 -8.17
N HIS A 25 -6.17 -31.60 -7.47
CA HIS A 25 -7.49 -31.70 -8.12
C HIS A 25 -8.60 -30.84 -7.50
N LEU A 26 -8.41 -29.52 -7.40
CA LEU A 26 -9.52 -28.62 -7.00
C LEU A 26 -9.64 -27.42 -7.93
N THR A 27 -10.83 -27.27 -8.50
CA THR A 27 -11.27 -26.12 -9.30
C THR A 27 -11.39 -24.86 -8.41
N GLU A 28 -11.21 -23.68 -9.02
CA GLU A 28 -11.09 -22.37 -8.34
C GLU A 28 -12.18 -22.09 -7.29
N SER A 29 -13.43 -22.54 -7.49
CA SER A 29 -14.52 -22.31 -6.53
C SER A 29 -14.43 -23.13 -5.25
N GLY A 30 -13.94 -24.38 -5.33
CA GLY A 30 -13.77 -25.25 -4.16
C GLY A 30 -12.58 -24.86 -3.30
N THR A 31 -11.56 -24.25 -3.90
CA THR A 31 -10.42 -23.68 -3.16
C THR A 31 -10.83 -22.47 -2.34
N GLU A 32 -11.68 -21.59 -2.87
CA GLU A 32 -12.06 -20.35 -2.21
C GLU A 32 -12.89 -20.60 -0.94
N THR A 33 -13.90 -21.47 -1.00
CA THR A 33 -14.70 -21.84 0.19
C THR A 33 -13.84 -22.53 1.26
N ARG A 34 -12.91 -23.41 0.86
CA ARG A 34 -12.04 -24.11 1.80
C ARG A 34 -10.99 -23.19 2.42
N LEU A 35 -10.51 -22.20 1.68
CA LEU A 35 -9.63 -21.15 2.20
C LEU A 35 -10.36 -20.23 3.19
N MET A 36 -11.63 -19.88 2.92
CA MET A 36 -12.43 -19.08 3.84
C MET A 36 -12.68 -19.80 5.17
N ASN A 37 -12.97 -21.11 5.13
CA ASN A 37 -13.12 -21.90 6.35
C ASN A 37 -11.80 -22.00 7.15
N LEU A 38 -10.66 -22.20 6.47
CA LEU A 38 -9.34 -22.22 7.11
C LEU A 38 -8.99 -20.87 7.74
N LEU A 39 -9.33 -19.76 7.10
CA LEU A 39 -9.18 -18.42 7.63
C LEU A 39 -10.01 -18.21 8.90
N GLU A 40 -11.26 -18.69 8.90
CA GLU A 40 -12.17 -18.58 10.04
C GLU A 40 -11.71 -19.44 11.22
N ASP A 41 -11.30 -20.68 10.97
CA ASP A 41 -10.76 -21.59 11.99
C ASP A 41 -9.45 -21.04 12.59
N ASN A 42 -8.53 -20.56 11.76
CA ASN A 42 -7.28 -19.96 12.22
C ASN A 42 -7.52 -18.65 12.97
N ALA A 43 -8.45 -17.80 12.52
CA ALA A 43 -8.82 -16.57 13.23
C ALA A 43 -9.40 -16.89 14.62
N ASN A 44 -10.25 -17.91 14.73
CA ASN A 44 -10.80 -18.36 16.02
C ASN A 44 -9.70 -18.89 16.95
N LEU A 45 -8.74 -19.67 16.43
CA LEU A 45 -7.58 -20.14 17.18
C LEU A 45 -6.68 -18.99 17.65
N SER A 46 -6.46 -17.99 16.79
CA SER A 46 -5.67 -16.78 17.06
C SER A 46 -6.35 -15.92 18.14
N ARG A 47 -7.67 -15.77 18.10
CA ARG A 47 -8.45 -15.04 19.14
C ARG A 47 -8.38 -15.73 20.49
N GLN A 48 -8.45 -17.06 20.53
CA GLN A 48 -8.30 -17.82 21.79
C GLN A 48 -6.90 -17.64 22.41
N ARG A 49 -5.85 -17.41 21.60
CA ARG A 49 -4.48 -17.18 22.06
C ARG A 49 -4.21 -15.73 22.51
N ALA A 50 -4.98 -14.77 22.02
CA ALA A 50 -4.84 -13.35 22.34
C ALA A 50 -5.27 -13.01 23.79
N ALA A 51 -6.14 -13.82 24.39
CA ALA A 51 -6.68 -13.59 25.74
C ALA A 51 -5.63 -13.63 26.88
N THR A 52 -4.35 -13.86 26.58
CA THR A 52 -3.25 -13.97 27.55
C THR A 52 -2.00 -13.18 27.15
N ALA A 53 -2.08 -12.31 26.14
CA ALA A 53 -0.89 -11.70 25.54
C ALA A 53 -0.51 -10.34 26.15
N LEU A 54 0.80 -10.12 26.29
CA LEU A 54 1.46 -8.84 26.52
C LEU A 54 1.47 -8.01 25.21
N ALA A 55 1.77 -6.71 25.32
CA ALA A 55 1.79 -5.71 24.24
C ALA A 55 2.17 -6.24 22.84
N PRO A 56 1.51 -5.74 21.77
CA PRO A 56 1.66 -6.28 20.41
C PRO A 56 3.11 -6.19 19.92
N ILE A 57 3.56 -7.22 19.21
CA ILE A 57 4.89 -7.27 18.60
C ILE A 57 4.80 -6.76 17.16
N ILE A 58 5.72 -5.89 16.75
CA ILE A 58 5.86 -5.48 15.35
C ILE A 58 6.81 -6.42 14.63
N ILE A 59 6.47 -6.78 13.39
CA ILE A 59 7.24 -7.65 12.53
C ILE A 59 7.28 -7.04 11.13
N LEU A 60 8.49 -6.89 10.62
CA LEU A 60 8.73 -6.70 9.19
C LEU A 60 9.19 -8.00 8.57
N ILE A 61 8.67 -8.31 7.40
CA ILE A 61 9.11 -9.47 6.61
C ILE A 61 9.49 -8.99 5.23
N ASP A 62 10.76 -9.18 4.88
CA ASP A 62 11.32 -8.87 3.57
C ASP A 62 11.47 -10.17 2.76
N GLY A 63 11.04 -10.15 1.48
CA GLY A 63 11.48 -11.14 0.49
C GLY A 63 10.49 -12.23 0.07
N LEU A 64 9.17 -11.96 0.05
CA LEU A 64 8.18 -12.88 -0.57
C LEU A 64 8.21 -12.79 -2.12
N VAL A 65 9.33 -13.20 -2.73
CA VAL A 65 9.56 -13.07 -4.17
C VAL A 65 8.69 -14.04 -4.99
N HIS A 66 7.94 -13.49 -5.95
CA HIS A 66 7.67 -14.15 -7.23
C HIS A 66 7.93 -13.15 -8.36
N SER A 67 8.70 -13.58 -9.37
CA SER A 67 8.97 -12.80 -10.58
C SER A 67 7.74 -12.81 -11.51
N ASP A 68 6.82 -11.87 -11.34
CA ASP A 68 6.45 -10.95 -12.44
C ASP A 68 5.36 -9.93 -12.03
N PRO A 69 5.37 -8.72 -12.63
CA PRO A 69 4.64 -7.56 -12.17
C PRO A 69 3.31 -7.39 -12.92
N LYS A 70 2.23 -7.18 -12.16
CA LYS A 70 1.30 -6.12 -12.51
C LYS A 70 1.37 -5.09 -11.40
N ARG A 71 2.14 -4.05 -11.68
CA ARG A 71 2.24 -2.82 -10.89
C ARG A 71 0.81 -2.38 -10.56
N SER A 72 0.40 -2.42 -9.29
CA SER A 72 -0.68 -1.53 -8.90
C SER A 72 -0.08 -0.15 -9.00
N ASP A 73 -0.54 0.67 -9.94
CA ASP A 73 -0.10 2.07 -10.11
C ASP A 73 -0.56 2.96 -8.93
N SER A 74 -0.89 2.38 -7.78
CA SER A 74 -1.16 3.06 -6.53
C SER A 74 0.10 3.80 -6.10
N PRO A 75 0.07 5.15 -6.05
CA PRO A 75 1.21 5.93 -5.58
C PRO A 75 1.61 5.48 -4.16
N GLU A 76 2.90 5.45 -3.83
CA GLU A 76 3.39 5.13 -2.47
C GLU A 76 2.65 5.96 -1.39
N ASN A 77 2.36 7.23 -1.69
CA ASN A 77 1.54 8.10 -0.85
C ASN A 77 0.15 7.54 -0.49
N LEU A 78 -0.48 6.74 -1.36
CA LEU A 78 -1.76 6.09 -1.10
C LEU A 78 -1.60 4.92 -0.13
N ALA A 79 -0.54 4.12 -0.30
CA ALA A 79 -0.24 3.04 0.64
C ALA A 79 0.02 3.60 2.04
N ASP A 80 0.85 4.63 2.14
CA ASP A 80 1.14 5.30 3.41
C ASP A 80 -0.12 5.87 4.07
N ASN A 81 -1.01 6.50 3.31
CA ASN A 81 -2.28 7.01 3.86
C ASN A 81 -3.15 5.91 4.46
N LEU A 82 -3.29 4.77 3.77
CA LEU A 82 -4.07 3.65 4.26
C LEU A 82 -3.50 3.07 5.56
N ILE A 83 -2.18 2.97 5.64
CA ILE A 83 -1.47 2.52 6.84
C ILE A 83 -1.74 3.50 8.00
N LEU A 84 -1.59 4.80 7.75
CA LEU A 84 -1.80 5.84 8.76
C LEU A 84 -3.24 5.88 9.26
N THR A 85 -4.23 5.79 8.38
CA THR A 85 -5.65 5.74 8.78
C THR A 85 -5.93 4.52 9.67
N ALA A 86 -5.38 3.36 9.33
CA ALA A 86 -5.56 2.14 10.12
C ALA A 86 -4.83 2.17 11.46
N ILE A 87 -3.69 2.87 11.54
CA ILE A 87 -2.99 3.14 12.81
C ILE A 87 -3.81 4.10 13.68
N GLU A 88 -4.36 5.18 13.10
CA GLU A 88 -5.11 6.21 13.83
C GLU A 88 -6.47 5.74 14.34
N SER A 89 -7.18 4.88 13.59
CA SER A 89 -8.51 4.43 14.00
C SER A 89 -8.47 3.56 15.26
N ASN A 90 -7.30 3.01 15.62
CA ASN A 90 -7.11 2.04 16.71
C ASN A 90 -8.13 0.88 16.67
N GLU A 91 -8.81 0.72 15.53
CA GLU A 91 -9.81 -0.28 15.32
C GLU A 91 -9.06 -1.59 15.18
N HIS A 92 -9.16 -2.42 16.22
CA HIS A 92 -8.79 -3.84 16.23
C HIS A 92 -9.66 -4.66 15.28
N GLN A 93 -10.22 -4.00 14.28
CA GLN A 93 -10.89 -4.66 13.19
C GLN A 93 -9.78 -5.23 12.33
N VAL A 94 -9.81 -6.55 12.19
CA VAL A 94 -9.77 -7.13 10.85
C VAL A 94 -10.77 -6.32 10.03
N THR A 95 -10.37 -5.14 9.54
CA THR A 95 -10.90 -4.60 8.32
C THR A 95 -10.42 -5.61 7.30
N THR A 96 -11.25 -6.64 7.17
CA THR A 96 -11.70 -7.04 5.88
C THR A 96 -12.05 -5.74 5.13
N TYR A 97 -11.02 -5.11 4.54
CA TYR A 97 -11.11 -4.46 3.24
C TYR A 97 -11.45 -5.59 2.25
N LYS A 98 -12.65 -6.14 2.45
CA LYS A 98 -13.25 -7.28 1.76
C LYS A 98 -13.45 -6.94 0.28
N ASP A 99 -13.35 -5.65 -0.08
CA ASP A 99 -13.59 -5.18 -1.44
C ASP A 99 -12.37 -4.63 -2.19
N ASN A 100 -11.20 -4.44 -1.56
CA ASN A 100 -10.01 -3.95 -2.29
C ASN A 100 -8.72 -4.76 -2.11
N ILE A 101 -8.55 -5.59 -1.08
CA ILE A 101 -7.39 -6.52 -1.03
C ILE A 101 -7.65 -7.76 -1.91
N TYR A 102 -8.91 -8.18 -2.06
CA TYR A 102 -9.28 -9.29 -2.94
C TYR A 102 -9.20 -8.97 -4.44
N LYS A 103 -9.10 -7.70 -4.83
CA LYS A 103 -8.89 -7.32 -6.25
C LYS A 103 -7.44 -7.43 -6.72
N THR A 104 -6.50 -7.74 -5.83
CA THR A 104 -5.09 -7.98 -6.21
C THR A 104 -4.57 -9.31 -5.68
N LEU A 105 -5.44 -10.33 -5.64
CA LEU A 105 -4.96 -11.70 -5.85
C LEU A 105 -4.56 -11.79 -7.32
N SER A 106 -3.33 -11.36 -7.63
CA SER A 106 -2.73 -11.57 -8.94
C SER A 106 -2.94 -13.02 -9.36
N LYS A 107 -3.45 -13.23 -10.57
CA LYS A 107 -3.61 -14.56 -11.18
C LYS A 107 -2.27 -15.32 -11.32
N ALA A 108 -1.14 -14.73 -10.93
CA ALA A 108 0.22 -15.25 -11.10
C ALA A 108 1.06 -15.35 -9.81
N THR A 109 0.48 -15.53 -8.62
CA THR A 109 1.26 -15.92 -7.42
C THR A 109 1.28 -17.44 -7.25
N THR A 110 2.45 -18.01 -6.93
CA THR A 110 2.59 -19.45 -6.60
C THR A 110 1.70 -19.78 -5.40
N LEU A 111 1.12 -20.99 -5.39
CA LEU A 111 0.25 -21.48 -4.32
C LEU A 111 0.89 -21.34 -2.93
N ALA A 112 2.21 -21.55 -2.82
CA ALA A 112 2.97 -21.40 -1.59
C ALA A 112 2.98 -19.96 -1.05
N THR A 113 3.21 -18.96 -1.91
CA THR A 113 3.16 -17.53 -1.53
C THR A 113 1.77 -17.15 -1.03
N LYS A 114 0.71 -17.66 -1.68
CA LYS A 114 -0.68 -17.46 -1.26
C LYS A 114 -0.95 -18.08 0.10
N ALA A 115 -0.48 -19.30 0.34
CA ALA A 115 -0.65 -19.99 1.62
C ALA A 115 0.05 -19.25 2.78
N VAL A 116 1.30 -18.82 2.59
CA VAL A 116 2.03 -18.04 3.60
C VAL A 116 1.35 -16.71 3.88
N GLN A 117 0.88 -16.01 2.85
CA GLN A 117 0.14 -14.76 3.02
C GLN A 117 -1.15 -14.94 3.82
N ILE A 118 -1.91 -16.02 3.56
CA ILE A 118 -3.15 -16.34 4.28
C ILE A 118 -2.87 -16.58 5.76
N GLU A 119 -1.80 -17.32 6.08
CA GLU A 119 -1.38 -17.56 7.46
C GLU A 119 -0.92 -16.27 8.17
N LEU A 120 -0.23 -15.37 7.47
CA LEU A 120 0.17 -14.07 8.01
C LEU A 120 -1.04 -13.18 8.32
N ILE A 121 -2.03 -13.15 7.43
CA ILE A 121 -3.30 -12.44 7.64
C ILE A 121 -4.06 -13.04 8.84
N ALA A 122 -4.11 -14.37 8.94
CA ALA A 122 -4.75 -15.05 10.07
C ALA A 122 -4.02 -14.83 11.40
N ALA A 123 -2.70 -14.62 11.37
CA ALA A 123 -1.94 -14.21 12.53
C ALA A 123 -2.26 -12.77 12.95
N ALA A 124 -2.39 -11.85 12.00
CA ALA A 124 -2.83 -10.47 12.25
C ALA A 124 -4.25 -10.43 12.85
N ALA A 125 -5.11 -11.40 12.52
CA ALA A 125 -6.50 -11.45 12.98
C ALA A 125 -6.67 -11.58 14.50
N SER A 126 -5.60 -11.78 15.29
CA SER A 126 -5.60 -11.65 16.75
C SER A 126 -5.62 -10.20 17.28
N GLY A 127 -6.14 -9.25 16.50
CA GLY A 127 -6.20 -7.84 16.88
C GLY A 127 -4.95 -7.03 16.52
N GLY A 128 -4.24 -7.43 15.47
CA GLY A 128 -3.12 -6.70 14.89
C GLY A 128 -3.40 -6.22 13.46
N LEU A 129 -2.40 -5.62 12.84
CA LEU A 129 -2.44 -5.00 11.51
C LEU A 129 -1.64 -5.85 10.52
N TYR A 130 -2.11 -5.95 9.27
CA TYR A 130 -1.35 -6.54 8.18
C TYR A 130 -1.36 -5.58 6.98
N PHE A 131 -0.17 -5.16 6.56
CA PHE A 131 0.05 -4.42 5.33
C PHE A 131 1.08 -5.13 4.47
N ARG A 132 0.86 -5.09 3.17
CA ARG A 132 1.82 -5.60 2.18
C ARG A 132 1.99 -4.57 1.08
N TYR A 133 3.23 -4.21 0.80
CA TYR A 133 3.60 -3.41 -0.35
C TYR A 133 4.63 -4.18 -1.18
N ILE A 134 4.19 -4.70 -2.33
CA ILE A 134 5.01 -5.56 -3.20
C ILE A 134 5.58 -6.77 -2.42
N ASP A 135 6.87 -6.73 -2.07
CA ASP A 135 7.60 -7.80 -1.40
C ASP A 135 7.77 -7.55 0.10
N ASP A 136 7.49 -6.32 0.56
CA ASP A 136 7.64 -5.89 1.96
C ASP A 136 6.31 -6.08 2.70
N ILE A 137 6.38 -6.72 3.87
CA ILE A 137 5.21 -6.94 4.73
C ILE A 137 5.45 -6.31 6.08
N PHE A 138 4.46 -5.56 6.55
CA PHE A 138 4.36 -5.07 7.91
C PHE A 138 3.22 -5.79 8.62
N LEU A 139 3.51 -6.28 9.81
CA LEU A 139 2.57 -7.06 10.61
C LEU A 139 2.71 -6.66 12.07
N THR A 140 1.58 -6.44 12.76
CA THR A 140 1.55 -6.43 14.22
C THR A 140 0.80 -7.66 14.72
N ILE A 141 1.33 -8.30 15.76
CA ILE A 141 0.75 -9.53 16.32
C ILE A 141 0.69 -9.44 17.84
N ASN A 142 -0.45 -9.78 18.40
CA ASN A 142 -0.63 -9.89 19.84
C ASN A 142 -0.41 -11.34 20.33
N TRP A 143 0.77 -11.91 20.07
CA TRP A 143 1.13 -13.28 20.45
C TRP A 143 2.36 -13.29 21.36
N PRO A 144 2.49 -14.30 22.25
CA PRO A 144 3.75 -14.49 22.96
C PRO A 144 4.87 -14.84 21.98
N ALA A 145 6.03 -14.18 22.12
CA ALA A 145 7.17 -14.29 21.19
C ALA A 145 7.57 -15.74 20.85
N ARG A 146 7.50 -16.67 21.83
CA ARG A 146 7.78 -18.10 21.60
C ARG A 146 6.89 -18.74 20.52
N HIS A 147 5.61 -18.37 20.49
CA HIS A 147 4.66 -18.91 19.50
C HIS A 147 4.94 -18.31 18.13
N LEU A 148 5.28 -17.02 18.11
CA LEU A 148 5.66 -16.32 16.90
C LEU A 148 6.90 -16.95 16.24
N PHE A 149 8.00 -17.10 16.96
CA PHE A 149 9.22 -17.71 16.42
C PHE A 149 8.98 -19.14 15.92
N LYS A 150 8.15 -19.93 16.63
CA LYS A 150 7.76 -21.27 16.16
C LYS A 150 6.98 -21.21 14.85
N GLN A 151 6.11 -20.22 14.69
CA GLN A 151 5.30 -20.06 13.49
C GLN A 151 6.13 -19.56 12.30
N ILE A 152 7.03 -18.60 12.50
CA ILE A 152 7.96 -18.13 11.45
C ILE A 152 8.83 -19.30 10.95
N ASN A 153 9.34 -20.12 11.86
CA ASN A 153 10.08 -21.34 11.51
C ASN A 153 9.25 -22.35 10.70
N ARG A 154 7.92 -22.36 10.86
CA ARG A 154 7.04 -23.17 10.02
C ARG A 154 6.86 -22.53 8.66
N TRP A 155 6.57 -21.24 8.59
CA TRP A 155 6.46 -20.47 7.35
C TRP A 155 7.70 -20.62 6.47
N ASN A 156 8.89 -20.51 7.04
CA ASN A 156 10.17 -20.72 6.35
C ASN A 156 10.43 -22.16 5.88
N LYS A 157 9.58 -23.12 6.24
CA LYS A 157 9.62 -24.51 5.76
C LYS A 157 8.57 -24.82 4.69
N PHE A 158 7.63 -23.91 4.41
CA PHE A 158 6.58 -24.15 3.41
C PHE A 158 7.15 -24.30 2.00
N ASP A 159 8.17 -23.50 1.66
CA ASP A 159 8.80 -23.55 0.35
C ASP A 159 10.32 -23.35 0.49
N LYS A 160 11.09 -24.14 -0.26
CA LYS A 160 12.56 -24.09 -0.25
C LYS A 160 13.12 -22.78 -0.84
N ASN A 161 12.35 -22.13 -1.71
CA ASN A 161 12.73 -20.93 -2.46
C ASN A 161 12.16 -19.66 -1.82
N ILE A 162 11.19 -19.76 -0.92
CA ILE A 162 10.59 -18.61 -0.23
C ILE A 162 11.01 -18.65 1.24
N LYS A 163 11.87 -17.71 1.63
CA LYS A 163 12.25 -17.50 3.03
C LYS A 163 11.84 -16.10 3.44
N LEU A 164 11.14 -16.02 4.54
CA LEU A 164 10.83 -14.79 5.25
C LEU A 164 12.10 -14.36 5.98
N SER A 165 12.54 -13.14 5.71
CA SER A 165 13.55 -12.47 6.53
C SER A 165 12.81 -11.56 7.49
N GLU A 166 12.68 -11.99 8.76
CA GLU A 166 11.95 -11.23 9.76
C GLU A 166 12.84 -10.22 10.51
N ASN A 167 12.30 -9.04 10.78
CA ASN A 167 12.79 -8.12 11.79
C ASN A 167 11.68 -7.91 12.83
N ILE A 168 11.90 -8.41 14.05
CA ILE A 168 10.91 -8.44 15.13
C ILE A 168 11.34 -7.47 16.22
N GLY A 169 10.44 -6.56 16.61
CA GLY A 169 10.74 -5.60 17.67
C GLY A 169 9.54 -4.77 18.09
N SER A 170 9.83 -3.72 18.86
CA SER A 170 8.91 -2.63 19.18
C SER A 170 8.99 -1.50 18.15
N THR A 171 9.91 -1.56 17.19
CA THR A 171 10.06 -0.57 16.11
C THR A 171 10.21 -1.26 14.77
N ALA A 172 9.82 -0.56 13.71
CA ALA A 172 9.91 -1.02 12.34
C ALA A 172 9.95 0.16 11.37
N ASP A 173 10.74 0.03 10.31
CA ASP A 173 10.75 0.94 9.18
C ASP A 173 9.97 0.30 8.02
N PHE A 174 8.82 0.86 7.66
CA PHE A 174 7.99 0.37 6.57
C PHE A 174 7.68 1.48 5.57
N LEU A 175 8.09 1.27 4.31
CA LEU A 175 8.07 2.30 3.28
C LEU A 175 8.80 3.56 3.76
N ASP A 176 8.02 4.59 4.00
CA ASP A 176 8.43 5.94 4.32
C ASP A 176 8.12 6.32 5.79
N LEU A 177 7.68 5.33 6.59
CA LEU A 177 7.27 5.45 7.97
C LEU A 177 8.22 4.71 8.90
N HIS A 178 8.64 5.40 9.96
CA HIS A 178 9.22 4.77 11.14
C HIS A 178 8.09 4.59 12.15
N ILE A 179 7.83 3.34 12.52
CA ILE A 179 6.69 2.95 13.34
C ILE A 179 7.25 2.39 14.65
N GLU A 180 6.78 2.93 15.77
CA GLU A 180 7.15 2.52 17.12
C GLU A 180 5.90 2.12 17.89
N ASN A 181 5.93 0.95 18.53
CA ASN A 181 4.92 0.55 19.50
C ASN A 181 5.37 0.98 20.91
N GLN A 182 4.61 1.90 21.49
CA GLN A 182 4.72 2.30 22.89
C GLN A 182 3.44 1.86 23.60
N ASP A 183 3.56 0.84 24.47
CA ASP A 183 2.46 0.36 25.32
C ASP A 183 1.15 0.02 24.58
N SER A 184 1.26 -0.60 23.40
CA SER A 184 0.14 -0.98 22.52
C SER A 184 -0.46 0.16 21.70
N GLN A 185 0.17 1.34 21.71
CA GLN A 185 -0.11 2.41 20.75
C GLN A 185 1.02 2.53 19.74
N LEU A 186 0.64 2.64 18.47
CA LEU A 186 1.57 2.85 17.37
C LEU A 186 1.78 4.35 17.13
N PHE A 187 3.04 4.77 17.25
CA PHE A 187 3.50 6.11 16.91
C PHE A 187 4.26 6.05 15.60
N THR A 188 4.03 7.05 14.75
CA THR A 188 4.65 7.14 13.43
C THR A 188 5.47 8.40 13.32
N THR A 189 6.61 8.30 12.64
CA THR A 189 7.46 9.41 12.21
C THR A 189 7.99 9.14 10.81
N ILE A 190 8.72 10.09 10.22
CA ILE A 190 9.29 9.90 8.88
C ILE A 190 10.49 8.97 8.96
N TYR A 191 10.49 7.89 8.18
CA TYR A 191 11.68 7.10 7.94
C TYR A 191 12.48 7.65 6.76
N GLN A 192 13.80 7.61 6.90
CA GLN A 192 14.76 7.88 5.85
C GLN A 192 15.82 6.77 5.89
N LYS A 193 16.11 6.15 4.75
CA LYS A 193 17.16 5.13 4.66
C LYS A 193 18.50 5.71 5.12
N PRO A 194 19.41 4.93 5.72
CA PRO A 194 20.72 5.42 6.16
C PRO A 194 21.56 6.06 5.05
N SER A 195 21.33 5.68 3.79
CA SER A 195 21.97 6.26 2.61
C SER A 195 21.34 7.58 2.16
N TYR A 196 20.31 8.08 2.86
CA TYR A 196 19.63 9.31 2.51
C TYR A 196 20.54 10.51 2.83
N GLU A 197 20.83 11.29 1.80
CA GLU A 197 21.43 12.60 1.95
C GLU A 197 20.32 13.66 1.95
N PRO A 198 20.37 14.67 2.84
CA PRO A 198 19.37 15.73 2.91
C PRO A 198 19.55 16.77 1.78
N TYR A 199 19.78 16.29 0.56
CA TYR A 199 20.01 17.12 -0.61
C TYR A 199 18.72 17.27 -1.41
N TYR A 200 18.14 18.47 -1.34
CA TYR A 200 17.07 18.85 -2.25
C TYR A 200 17.66 19.51 -3.50
N LEU A 201 16.84 19.53 -4.55
CA LEU A 201 17.17 20.24 -5.78
C LEU A 201 17.58 21.69 -5.47
N PRO A 202 18.81 22.13 -5.80
CA PRO A 202 19.25 23.48 -5.48
C PRO A 202 18.35 24.55 -6.06
N PHE A 203 18.09 25.59 -5.26
CA PHE A 203 17.19 26.67 -5.66
C PHE A 203 17.70 27.45 -6.88
N ASN A 204 19.02 27.53 -7.07
CA ASN A 204 19.67 28.19 -8.20
C ASN A 204 19.77 27.32 -9.47
N SER A 205 19.28 26.08 -9.45
CA SER A 205 19.29 25.21 -10.64
C SER A 205 18.38 25.73 -11.75
N VAL A 206 18.54 25.25 -13.00
CA VAL A 206 17.76 25.71 -14.17
C VAL A 206 16.31 25.16 -14.18
N HIS A 207 15.89 24.48 -13.11
CA HIS A 207 14.57 23.87 -13.05
C HIS A 207 13.47 24.91 -12.83
N PRO A 208 12.27 24.69 -13.40
CA PRO A 208 11.12 25.56 -13.22
C PRO A 208 10.77 25.80 -11.74
N LEU A 209 10.38 27.04 -11.41
CA LEU A 209 10.07 27.44 -10.05
C LEU A 209 8.94 26.59 -9.41
N HIS A 210 7.97 26.16 -10.20
CA HIS A 210 6.86 25.35 -9.69
C HIS A 210 7.35 23.98 -9.16
N MET A 211 8.37 23.38 -9.75
CA MET A 211 8.95 22.12 -9.26
C MET A 211 9.63 22.33 -7.91
N LYS A 212 10.44 23.39 -7.79
CA LYS A 212 11.12 23.75 -6.54
C LYS A 212 10.13 24.02 -5.41
N LYS A 213 9.03 24.73 -5.69
CA LYS A 213 7.92 24.96 -4.75
C LYS A 213 7.23 23.64 -4.35
N ASN A 214 7.01 22.77 -5.32
CA ASN A 214 6.36 21.46 -5.08
C ASN A 214 7.18 20.56 -4.15
N ILE A 215 8.51 20.64 -4.17
CA ILE A 215 9.37 19.92 -3.21
C ILE A 215 9.01 20.34 -1.77
N ILE A 216 8.96 21.65 -1.50
CA ILE A 216 8.61 22.17 -0.16
C ILE A 216 7.19 21.73 0.22
N PHE A 217 6.24 21.89 -0.71
CA PHE A 217 4.84 21.52 -0.49
C PHE A 217 4.70 20.04 -0.10
N THR A 218 5.29 19.14 -0.89
CA THR A 218 5.17 17.69 -0.68
C THR A 218 5.87 17.23 0.58
N MET A 219 7.08 17.73 0.86
CA MET A 219 7.83 17.36 2.05
C MET A 219 7.17 17.88 3.33
N PHE A 220 6.66 19.12 3.33
CA PHE A 220 5.96 19.65 4.50
C PHE A 220 4.62 18.95 4.74
N LEU A 221 3.87 18.65 3.68
CA LEU A 221 2.65 17.83 3.80
C LEU A 221 2.95 16.46 4.42
N ARG A 222 4.08 15.85 4.05
CA ARG A 222 4.55 14.58 4.62
C ARG A 222 4.84 14.70 6.12
N THR A 223 5.47 15.78 6.58
CA THR A 223 5.72 15.95 8.04
C THR A 223 4.43 16.08 8.84
N ILE A 224 3.35 16.60 8.26
CA ILE A 224 2.04 16.65 8.93
C ILE A 224 1.41 15.26 8.93
N ARG A 225 1.41 14.58 7.78
CA ARG A 225 0.79 13.25 7.64
C ARG A 225 1.50 12.19 8.48
N TYR A 226 2.82 12.14 8.50
CA TYR A 226 3.54 10.94 8.95
C TYR A 226 3.93 10.99 10.42
N CYS A 227 3.88 12.16 11.06
CA CYS A 227 4.20 12.30 12.47
C CYS A 227 2.95 12.14 13.34
N SER A 228 2.90 11.15 14.23
CA SER A 228 1.75 10.96 15.14
C SER A 228 1.66 12.04 16.22
N THR A 229 2.76 12.75 16.52
CA THR A 229 2.78 13.78 17.58
C THR A 229 3.22 15.12 17.03
N PHE A 230 2.70 16.19 17.64
CA PHE A 230 3.09 17.55 17.26
C PHE A 230 4.59 17.80 17.47
N GLN A 231 5.18 17.23 18.53
CA GLN A 231 6.62 17.36 18.77
C GLN A 231 7.45 16.69 17.67
N ALA A 232 7.07 15.49 17.21
CA ALA A 232 7.73 14.84 16.09
C ALA A 232 7.60 15.66 14.80
N HIS A 233 6.42 16.22 14.54
CA HIS A 233 6.20 17.13 13.41
C HIS A 233 7.11 18.37 13.46
N LEU A 234 7.25 19.00 14.62
CA LEU A 234 8.14 20.16 14.79
C LEU A 234 9.59 19.79 14.50
N ASN A 235 10.05 18.64 15.00
CA ASN A 235 11.40 18.17 14.75
C ASN A 235 11.64 17.92 13.24
N GLU A 236 10.71 17.25 12.56
CA GLU A 236 10.80 16.98 11.12
C GLU A 236 10.67 18.26 10.27
N ARG A 237 9.83 19.21 10.70
CA ARG A 237 9.69 20.52 10.07
C ARG A 237 11.00 21.30 10.12
N GLU A 238 11.69 21.30 11.26
CA GLU A 238 12.98 21.99 11.37
C GLU A 238 14.08 21.30 10.57
N LYS A 239 14.14 19.96 10.58
CA LYS A 239 15.04 19.21 9.68
C LYS A 239 14.82 19.56 8.21
N LEU A 240 13.56 19.60 7.77
CA LEU A 240 13.18 20.01 6.42
C LEU A 240 13.62 21.44 6.11
N ARG A 241 13.35 22.39 7.02
CA ARG A 241 13.76 23.80 6.84
C ARG A 241 15.27 23.92 6.70
N MET A 242 16.04 23.24 7.56
CA MET A 242 17.51 23.25 7.48
C MET A 242 18.03 22.69 6.17
N ALA A 243 17.50 21.56 5.70
CA ALA A 243 17.87 20.96 4.42
C ALA A 243 17.54 21.87 3.21
N LEU A 244 16.38 22.56 3.24
CA LEU A 244 16.02 23.53 2.20
C LEU A 244 16.95 24.76 2.22
N LEU A 245 17.32 25.26 3.41
CA LEU A 245 18.26 26.37 3.56
C LEU A 245 19.66 26.01 3.05
N LEU A 246 20.13 24.80 3.34
CA LEU A 246 21.37 24.26 2.77
C LEU A 246 21.30 24.21 1.24
N SER A 247 20.13 23.87 0.70
CA SER A 247 19.81 23.88 -0.75
C SER A 247 19.53 25.28 -1.32
N LYS A 248 19.83 26.35 -0.57
CA LYS A 248 19.72 27.78 -0.93
C LYS A 248 18.31 28.28 -1.21
N TYR A 249 17.29 27.63 -0.64
CA TYR A 249 15.93 28.15 -0.73
C TYR A 249 15.76 29.41 0.13
N PRO A 250 15.15 30.49 -0.40
CA PRO A 250 14.84 31.68 0.40
C PRO A 250 13.79 31.39 1.48
N ASN A 251 14.02 31.85 2.72
CA ASN A 251 13.07 31.67 3.84
C ASN A 251 11.64 32.08 3.48
N GLY A 252 11.45 33.24 2.86
CA GLY A 252 10.12 33.70 2.46
C GLY A 252 9.41 32.81 1.44
N ILE A 253 10.12 31.96 0.68
CA ILE A 253 9.49 30.94 -0.17
C ILE A 253 9.10 29.72 0.66
N ILE A 254 9.94 29.32 1.61
CA ILE A 254 9.68 28.19 2.51
C ILE A 254 8.39 28.47 3.31
N ASP A 255 8.32 29.60 4.00
CA ASP A 255 7.18 29.95 4.84
C ASP A 255 5.89 30.07 4.00
N LYS A 256 5.94 30.76 2.84
CA LYS A 256 4.82 30.83 1.91
C LYS A 256 4.34 29.45 1.44
N GLN A 257 5.23 28.48 1.29
CA GLN A 257 4.84 27.12 0.90
C GLN A 257 4.28 26.33 2.07
N PHE A 258 4.77 26.53 3.30
CA PHE A 258 4.16 25.94 4.49
C PHE A 258 2.72 26.45 4.67
N ASP A 259 2.51 27.77 4.56
CA ASP A 259 1.18 28.38 4.59
C ASP A 259 0.31 27.90 3.41
N HIS A 260 0.91 27.69 2.24
CA HIS A 260 0.20 27.17 1.08
C HIS A 260 -0.32 25.74 1.31
N VAL A 261 0.43 24.90 2.01
CA VAL A 261 -0.03 23.56 2.39
C VAL A 261 -1.24 23.69 3.31
N LEU A 262 -1.18 24.49 4.37
CA LEU A 262 -2.30 24.63 5.31
C LEU A 262 -3.57 25.17 4.65
N SER A 263 -3.44 26.26 3.89
CA SER A 263 -4.55 26.84 3.13
C SER A 263 -5.14 25.89 2.09
N LYS A 264 -4.34 24.97 1.51
CA LYS A 264 -4.83 23.95 0.58
C LYS A 264 -5.87 23.01 1.23
N PHE A 265 -5.78 22.80 2.54
CA PHE A 265 -6.70 21.97 3.32
C PHE A 265 -7.70 22.80 4.14
N ASN A 266 -7.87 24.09 3.80
CA ASN A 266 -8.74 25.04 4.51
C ASN A 266 -8.41 25.10 6.01
N ILE A 267 -7.14 25.35 6.32
CA ILE A 267 -6.63 25.55 7.68
C ILE A 267 -6.10 26.98 7.76
N ASP A 268 -6.83 27.83 8.47
CA ASP A 268 -6.54 29.27 8.56
C ASP A 268 -5.78 29.66 9.85
N GLN A 269 -5.40 28.67 10.64
CA GLN A 269 -4.70 28.83 11.93
C GLN A 269 -3.39 28.04 11.94
N PRO A 270 -2.36 28.51 12.69
CA PRO A 270 -1.12 27.77 12.84
C PRO A 270 -1.36 26.44 13.57
N LEU A 271 -0.52 25.45 13.27
CA LEU A 271 -0.53 24.18 13.98
C LEU A 271 0.02 24.38 15.40
N ASP A 272 -0.68 23.83 16.39
CA ASP A 272 -0.30 23.81 17.80
C ASP A 272 -0.62 22.46 18.44
N PHE A 273 -0.21 22.27 19.70
CA PHE A 273 -0.43 21.01 20.44
C PHE A 273 -1.91 20.62 20.56
N ASN A 274 -2.83 21.58 20.54
CA ASN A 274 -4.26 21.33 20.76
C ASN A 274 -4.98 20.97 19.46
N ASN A 275 -4.59 21.58 18.34
CA ASN A 275 -5.27 21.41 17.06
C ASN A 275 -4.60 20.39 16.11
N TYR A 276 -3.35 20.00 16.38
CA TYR A 276 -2.53 19.22 15.46
C TYR A 276 -3.17 17.88 15.07
N ASN A 277 -3.61 17.09 16.04
CA ASN A 277 -4.16 15.75 15.76
C ASN A 277 -5.43 15.81 14.90
N LEU A 278 -6.34 16.75 15.19
CA LEU A 278 -7.56 16.94 14.41
C LEU A 278 -7.25 17.36 12.96
N ILE A 279 -6.29 18.27 12.79
CA ILE A 279 -5.89 18.75 11.47
C ILE A 279 -5.18 17.64 10.69
N ARG A 280 -4.28 16.90 11.35
CA ARG A 280 -3.58 15.76 10.78
C ARG A 280 -4.57 14.72 10.26
N GLN A 281 -5.54 14.32 11.09
CA GLN A 281 -6.57 13.35 10.74
C GLN A 281 -7.35 13.82 9.49
N LYS A 282 -7.79 15.08 9.47
CA LYS A 282 -8.47 15.69 8.31
C LYS A 282 -7.63 15.58 7.03
N ILE A 283 -6.30 15.77 7.13
CA ILE A 283 -5.39 15.68 5.98
C ILE A 283 -5.23 14.24 5.51
N ILE A 284 -5.11 13.27 6.42
CA ILE A 284 -5.00 11.84 6.11
C ILE A 284 -6.27 11.33 5.43
N GLU A 285 -7.43 11.69 5.97
CA GLU A 285 -8.76 11.31 5.46
C GLU A 285 -9.13 12.02 4.16
N THR A 286 -8.39 13.06 3.75
CA THR A 286 -8.68 13.77 2.51
C THR A 286 -8.56 12.80 1.33
N PRO A 287 -9.64 12.56 0.55
CA PRO A 287 -9.64 11.55 -0.47
C PRO A 287 -8.59 11.87 -1.54
N ILE A 288 -7.73 10.90 -1.82
CA ILE A 288 -6.79 11.01 -2.93
C ILE A 288 -7.62 11.05 -4.21
N LYS A 289 -7.33 12.02 -5.08
CA LYS A 289 -7.95 12.06 -6.41
C LYS A 289 -7.51 10.83 -7.19
N GLU A 290 -8.36 9.81 -7.19
CA GLU A 290 -8.19 8.65 -8.06
C GLU A 290 -8.19 9.13 -9.51
N ARG A 291 -7.24 8.63 -10.30
CA ARG A 291 -7.35 8.78 -11.74
C ARG A 291 -8.54 7.93 -12.16
N ILE A 292 -9.50 8.55 -12.84
CA ILE A 292 -10.66 7.84 -13.40
C ILE A 292 -10.11 6.63 -14.19
N PRO A 293 -10.42 5.39 -13.78
CA PRO A 293 -9.93 4.21 -14.48
C PRO A 293 -10.47 4.24 -15.90
N MET A 294 -9.59 4.13 -16.89
CA MET A 294 -10.01 4.07 -18.28
C MET A 294 -10.42 2.65 -18.64
N ASP A 295 -11.59 2.52 -19.26
CA ASP A 295 -12.06 1.26 -19.82
C ASP A 295 -11.33 1.00 -21.14
N TYR A 296 -10.22 0.26 -21.06
CA TYR A 296 -9.44 -0.17 -22.22
C TYR A 296 -10.16 -1.22 -23.09
N GLY A 297 -11.28 -1.78 -22.62
CA GLY A 297 -12.16 -2.63 -23.43
C GLY A 297 -13.03 -1.83 -24.40
N LYS A 298 -13.30 -0.55 -24.07
CA LYS A 298 -14.12 0.36 -24.90
C LYS A 298 -13.34 1.53 -25.49
N THR A 299 -12.10 1.74 -25.08
CA THR A 299 -11.32 2.93 -25.45
C THR A 299 -9.90 2.57 -25.83
N MET A 300 -9.46 2.96 -27.02
CA MET A 300 -8.08 2.79 -27.47
C MET A 300 -7.39 4.15 -27.58
N PHE A 301 -6.25 4.32 -26.91
CA PHE A 301 -5.44 5.53 -27.05
C PHE A 301 -4.46 5.40 -28.21
N VAL A 302 -4.64 6.27 -29.20
CA VAL A 302 -3.71 6.37 -30.32
C VAL A 302 -2.80 7.55 -30.05
N HIS A 303 -1.57 7.25 -29.66
CA HIS A 303 -0.53 8.25 -29.50
C HIS A 303 0.12 8.56 -30.84
N PHE A 304 0.28 9.85 -31.13
CA PHE A 304 0.96 10.32 -32.32
C PHE A 304 1.88 11.49 -31.96
N THR A 305 3.01 11.57 -32.67
CA THR A 305 3.97 12.67 -32.60
C THR A 305 3.50 13.85 -33.45
N TYR A 306 4.01 15.04 -33.12
CA TYR A 306 3.65 16.28 -33.82
C TYR A 306 3.89 16.15 -35.33
N CYS A 307 2.91 16.57 -36.13
CA CYS A 307 3.00 16.66 -37.59
C CYS A 307 2.34 17.95 -38.09
N SER A 308 2.83 18.50 -39.21
CA SER A 308 2.32 19.75 -39.80
C SER A 308 0.82 19.72 -40.11
N ASN A 309 0.26 18.52 -40.34
CA ASN A 309 -1.14 18.31 -40.68
C ASN A 309 -2.05 17.97 -39.48
N MET A 310 -1.58 18.15 -38.24
CA MET A 310 -2.31 17.78 -37.02
C MET A 310 -3.74 18.32 -36.94
N ARG A 311 -4.01 19.52 -37.49
CA ARG A 311 -5.36 20.12 -37.51
C ARG A 311 -6.40 19.24 -38.23
N THR A 312 -5.98 18.56 -39.30
CA THR A 312 -6.86 17.71 -40.12
C THR A 312 -6.76 16.23 -39.77
N PHE A 313 -5.75 15.86 -38.99
CA PHE A 313 -5.46 14.48 -38.64
C PHE A 313 -6.63 13.78 -37.92
N PRO A 314 -7.32 14.39 -36.92
CA PRO A 314 -8.46 13.75 -36.28
C PRO A 314 -9.56 13.34 -37.23
N VAL A 315 -9.95 14.24 -38.13
CA VAL A 315 -11.00 13.99 -39.12
C VAL A 315 -10.58 12.88 -40.08
N LYS A 316 -9.36 12.95 -40.64
CA LYS A 316 -8.83 11.92 -41.56
C LYS A 316 -8.70 10.55 -40.90
N PHE A 317 -8.24 10.52 -39.64
CA PHE A 317 -8.14 9.29 -38.88
C PHE A 317 -9.50 8.64 -38.66
N HIS A 318 -10.52 9.40 -38.24
CA HIS A 318 -11.87 8.86 -38.06
C HIS A 318 -12.51 8.38 -39.38
N ILE A 319 -12.26 9.08 -40.50
CA ILE A 319 -12.68 8.62 -41.83
C ILE A 319 -12.04 7.26 -42.18
N LEU A 320 -10.73 7.12 -41.98
CA LEU A 320 -10.02 5.87 -42.23
C LEU A 320 -10.46 4.76 -41.27
N TRP A 321 -10.66 5.11 -39.99
CA TRP A 321 -11.12 4.19 -38.96
C TRP A 321 -12.48 3.59 -39.35
N ASN A 322 -13.47 4.43 -39.66
CA ASN A 322 -14.78 3.96 -40.08
C ASN A 322 -14.72 3.17 -41.40
N LYS A 323 -13.88 3.58 -42.34
CA LYS A 323 -13.72 2.88 -43.63
C LYS A 323 -13.21 1.45 -43.47
N TYR A 324 -12.20 1.23 -42.61
CA TYR A 324 -11.54 -0.07 -42.51
C TYR A 324 -12.06 -0.93 -41.36
N PHE A 325 -12.57 -0.31 -40.29
CA PHE A 325 -12.99 -0.99 -39.07
C PHE A 325 -14.47 -0.81 -38.76
N GLY A 326 -15.24 -0.06 -39.55
CA GLY A 326 -16.66 0.22 -39.28
C GLY A 326 -17.56 -1.03 -39.21
N GLU A 327 -17.23 -2.08 -39.95
CA GLU A 327 -17.94 -3.37 -39.94
C GLU A 327 -17.26 -4.43 -39.06
N SER A 328 -16.15 -4.07 -38.39
CA SER A 328 -15.41 -4.97 -37.50
C SER A 328 -15.97 -4.93 -36.08
N PRO A 329 -15.90 -6.03 -35.30
CA PRO A 329 -16.15 -5.99 -33.85
C PRO A 329 -15.25 -5.01 -33.09
N ILE A 330 -14.13 -4.55 -33.69
CA ILE A 330 -13.28 -3.49 -33.13
C ILE A 330 -13.95 -2.11 -33.20
N ASN A 331 -15.02 -1.91 -33.97
CA ASN A 331 -15.74 -0.63 -34.05
C ASN A 331 -16.39 -0.21 -32.72
N GLU A 332 -16.64 -1.15 -31.82
CA GLU A 332 -17.15 -0.87 -30.47
C GLU A 332 -16.10 -0.18 -29.58
N VAL A 333 -14.83 -0.21 -29.99
CA VAL A 333 -13.72 0.47 -29.31
C VAL A 333 -13.59 1.88 -29.86
N LEU A 334 -13.79 2.89 -29.02
CA LEU A 334 -13.63 4.29 -29.37
C LEU A 334 -12.14 4.67 -29.42
N PRO A 335 -11.59 5.03 -30.60
CA PRO A 335 -10.23 5.51 -30.67
C PRO A 335 -10.15 6.97 -30.18
N VAL A 336 -9.39 7.19 -29.11
CA VAL A 336 -9.09 8.52 -28.56
C VAL A 336 -7.69 8.91 -29.00
N LEU A 337 -7.62 9.93 -29.86
CA LEU A 337 -6.36 10.51 -30.29
C LEU A 337 -5.73 11.30 -29.15
N GLY A 338 -4.63 10.79 -28.62
CA GLY A 338 -3.91 11.38 -27.50
C GLY A 338 -2.60 12.00 -27.97
N THR A 339 -2.46 13.31 -27.84
CA THR A 339 -1.12 13.93 -27.95
C THR A 339 -0.34 13.54 -26.70
N ARG A 340 0.92 13.10 -26.85
CA ARG A 340 1.77 12.81 -25.69
C ARG A 340 1.90 14.10 -24.86
N ASN A 341 1.17 14.16 -23.75
CA ASN A 341 1.32 15.12 -22.64
C ASN A 341 0.85 16.57 -22.85
N VAL A 342 -0.06 16.89 -23.78
CA VAL A 342 -0.45 18.30 -24.05
C VAL A 342 -1.99 18.49 -24.08
N LYS A 343 -2.61 18.70 -22.90
CA LYS A 343 -4.08 18.85 -22.76
C LYS A 343 -4.65 20.04 -23.54
N ASN A 344 -3.91 21.13 -23.64
CA ASN A 344 -4.27 22.31 -24.43
C ASN A 344 -4.32 22.00 -25.93
N LEU A 345 -3.36 21.23 -26.44
CA LEU A 345 -3.36 20.78 -27.83
C LEU A 345 -4.52 19.81 -28.09
N GLN A 346 -4.80 18.90 -27.16
CA GLN A 346 -5.95 18.01 -27.25
C GLN A 346 -7.28 18.80 -27.34
N ARG A 347 -7.48 19.82 -26.50
CA ARG A 347 -8.68 20.69 -26.54
C ARG A 347 -8.84 21.41 -27.88
N GLN A 348 -7.72 21.88 -28.44
CA GLN A 348 -7.73 22.56 -29.74
C GLN A 348 -8.09 21.59 -30.90
N LEU A 349 -7.65 20.33 -30.81
CA LEU A 349 -7.93 19.30 -31.80
C LEU A 349 -9.33 18.66 -31.66
N THR A 350 -9.92 18.66 -30.46
CA THR A 350 -11.30 18.20 -30.25
C THR A 350 -12.34 19.18 -30.75
N ASN A 351 -12.03 20.48 -30.77
CA ASN A 351 -12.91 21.53 -31.30
C ASN A 351 -12.93 21.59 -32.84
N THR A 352 -12.12 20.77 -33.51
CA THR A 352 -12.10 20.60 -34.97
C THR A 352 -12.77 19.30 -35.43
N ARG A 353 -13.54 18.65 -34.56
CA ARG A 353 -14.33 17.45 -34.88
C ARG A 353 -15.48 17.75 -35.83
#